data_AF-A0A2D4FUW0-F1
#
_entry.id   AF-A0A2D4FUW0-F1
#
_cell.length_a   1.000
_cell.length_b   1.000
_cell.length_c   1.000
_cell.angle_alpha   90.00
_cell.angle_beta   90.00
_cell.angle_gamma   90.00
#
_symmetry.space_group_name_H-M   'P 1'
#
loop_
_entity.id
_entity.type
_entity.pdbx_description
1 polymer ?
#
loop_
_entity_poly.entity_id
_entity_poly.type
_entity_poly.pdbx_seq_one_letter_code
_entity_poly.pdbx_strand_id
1 'polypeptide(L)'
;SPARLFLTSLSNKVKCHHFPAEGSQNTENDSHKRRPYSPGHAMTSKIVEIHHQIVAQGATALSAAPAAAEKAEAAGALKVQINVSNMDHPLDCLGHLLWMLMLIHLPLQEVHGFFPNIWSRTMGFTWGSITHQDMTEDAILNVTLRLFSEIPHPTKGKRVQEEDFKDKTLLADDIFAAFYGPEVSAKRFRGAVAEVANANAAMDFGNTTRDDPVFHFDSELIHPANSWLLHVREEILQAVRSEQYGIARKKLGQLLHSLQDFYSHSNWVELGNEGILLDLVQPGREIQSVAEAGIWTCRDCSEWTCKENLLDKLAVLTTGYYGSRPEKPIGKCSHGGRFDESRHQEPRGGINKDSASLFFSPHHYLHQKAARLALEASIHFLEKMWREIGNRQFMRLLDISPTTGLSFVVDTTGSMGEEISAAKFQAWEIIKQRQGTPQQPDLYLLVPFHDPGFGPLSKTSDPEEFWKVLNT
;
A
#
# COMPACT_ATOMS: atom_id res chain seq x y z
N SER A 1 2.00 -0.72 47.92
CA SER A 1 1.63 -1.94 47.17
C SER A 1 1.73 -1.63 45.68
N PRO A 2 2.56 -2.31 44.86
CA PRO A 2 2.57 -2.03 43.43
C PRO A 2 1.85 -3.14 42.67
N ALA A 3 0.58 -2.92 42.33
CA ALA A 3 -0.05 -3.63 41.23
C ALA A 3 0.53 -3.06 39.91
N ARG A 4 1.21 -3.88 39.12
CA ARG A 4 1.75 -3.48 37.81
C ARG A 4 0.78 -3.92 36.72
N LEU A 5 0.12 -2.95 36.10
CA LEU A 5 -0.56 -3.13 34.82
C LEU A 5 0.51 -3.20 33.72
N PHE A 6 0.54 -4.26 32.92
CA PHE A 6 1.39 -4.33 31.73
C PHE A 6 0.57 -3.97 30.51
N LEU A 7 0.84 -2.78 29.95
CA LEU A 7 0.30 -2.32 28.67
C LEU A 7 1.32 -2.66 27.58
N THR A 8 0.94 -3.50 26.62
CA THR A 8 1.73 -3.73 25.41
C THR A 8 0.97 -3.21 24.20
N SER A 9 1.51 -2.15 23.58
CA SER A 9 1.16 -1.72 22.22
C SER A 9 1.92 -2.61 21.25
N LEU A 10 1.25 -3.15 20.22
CA LEU A 10 1.89 -3.91 19.14
C LEU A 10 2.74 -3.04 18.18
N SER A 11 3.05 -1.79 18.55
CA SER A 11 3.98 -0.93 17.81
C SER A 11 4.83 -0.06 18.76
N ASN A 12 6.14 -0.28 18.68
CA ASN A 12 7.28 0.50 19.17
C ASN A 12 7.54 0.71 20.68
N LYS A 13 8.85 0.68 21.00
CA LYS A 13 9.58 0.67 22.28
C LYS A 13 8.94 1.41 23.48
N VAL A 14 8.88 0.72 24.62
CA VAL A 14 8.41 1.23 25.93
C VAL A 14 9.44 2.15 26.59
N LYS A 15 9.02 3.37 26.96
CA LYS A 15 9.61 4.20 28.03
C LYS A 15 8.63 4.21 29.21
N CYS A 16 9.07 3.75 30.38
CA CYS A 16 8.27 3.80 31.60
C CYS A 16 8.29 5.22 32.19
N HIS A 17 7.14 5.89 32.31
CA HIS A 17 7.01 7.11 33.08
C HIS A 17 6.65 6.79 34.54
N HIS A 18 7.40 7.38 35.49
CA HIS A 18 7.08 7.42 36.92
C HIS A 18 6.45 8.79 37.24
N PHE A 19 5.35 8.81 37.99
CA PHE A 19 4.83 10.02 38.63
C PHE A 19 4.84 9.83 40.16
N PRO A 20 5.19 10.87 40.95
CA PRO A 20 5.45 10.74 42.38
C PRO A 20 4.17 10.84 43.22
N ALA A 21 4.16 10.14 44.35
CA ALA A 21 3.16 10.29 45.41
C ALA A 21 3.68 11.24 46.50
N GLU A 22 2.90 12.26 46.86
CA GLU A 22 3.07 13.06 48.08
C GLU A 22 2.42 12.35 49.28
N GLY A 23 3.01 12.49 50.48
CA GLY A 23 2.28 12.23 51.73
C GLY A 23 3.08 11.72 52.94
N SER A 24 3.55 12.67 53.76
CA SER A 24 3.68 12.71 55.23
C SER A 24 4.37 11.61 56.08
N GLN A 25 5.15 12.10 57.04
CA GLN A 25 5.88 11.47 58.14
C GLN A 25 4.99 10.74 59.17
N ASN A 26 5.45 9.60 59.71
CA ASN A 26 5.87 9.47 61.11
C ASN A 26 6.42 8.08 61.49
N THR A 27 7.28 8.10 62.51
CA THR A 27 8.05 7.10 63.28
C THR A 27 7.28 5.79 63.60
N GLU A 28 7.86 4.60 63.75
CA GLU A 28 8.80 4.13 64.80
C GLU A 28 9.23 2.65 64.56
N ASN A 29 10.26 2.18 65.26
CA ASN A 29 10.91 0.86 65.15
C ASN A 29 9.98 -0.35 65.40
N ASP A 30 10.16 -1.45 64.63
CA ASP A 30 10.54 -2.74 65.23
C ASP A 30 11.14 -3.73 64.21
N SER A 31 11.97 -4.62 64.76
CA SER A 31 12.96 -5.46 64.12
C SER A 31 12.46 -6.90 63.93
N HIS A 32 12.33 -7.38 62.69
CA HIS A 32 12.40 -8.82 62.41
C HIS A 32 12.85 -9.14 60.98
N LYS A 33 13.99 -9.85 60.89
CA LYS A 33 14.53 -10.46 59.68
C LYS A 33 13.54 -11.46 59.08
N ARG A 34 13.01 -11.19 57.88
CA ARG A 34 12.61 -12.22 56.91
C ARG A 34 13.19 -11.87 55.54
N ARG A 35 13.83 -12.85 54.91
CA ARG A 35 14.39 -12.76 53.55
C ARG A 35 13.25 -12.42 52.55
N PRO A 36 13.43 -11.51 51.58
CA PRO A 36 12.46 -11.34 50.52
C PRO A 36 12.70 -12.40 49.44
N TYR A 37 11.74 -13.30 49.29
CA TYR A 37 11.53 -14.01 48.02
C TYR A 37 10.94 -12.98 47.05
N SER A 38 11.61 -12.71 45.93
CA SER A 38 11.19 -11.70 44.94
C SER A 38 10.24 -12.32 43.91
N PRO A 39 8.93 -12.02 43.92
CA PRO A 39 7.96 -12.61 42.97
C PRO A 39 8.01 -11.92 41.59
N GLY A 40 8.68 -10.77 41.48
CA GLY A 40 8.61 -9.91 40.29
C GLY A 40 9.37 -10.43 39.05
N HIS A 41 10.41 -11.24 39.22
CA HIS A 41 11.18 -11.76 38.08
C HIS A 41 10.46 -12.90 37.35
N ALA A 42 9.74 -13.77 38.06
CA ALA A 42 8.98 -14.86 37.47
C ALA A 42 7.78 -14.35 36.64
N MET A 43 7.08 -13.32 37.13
CA MET A 43 5.94 -12.72 36.44
C MET A 43 6.35 -12.02 35.14
N THR A 44 7.48 -11.31 35.14
CA THR A 44 7.98 -10.61 33.93
C THR A 44 8.42 -11.61 32.85
N SER A 45 9.01 -12.75 33.24
CA SER A 45 9.39 -13.82 32.31
C SER A 45 8.19 -14.52 31.68
N LYS A 46 7.14 -14.81 32.47
CA LYS A 46 5.89 -15.42 31.96
C LYS A 46 5.11 -14.49 31.02
N ILE A 47 5.12 -13.18 31.27
CA ILE A 47 4.47 -12.19 30.38
C ILE A 47 5.15 -12.13 29.01
N VAL A 48 6.48 -12.21 28.95
CA VAL A 48 7.23 -12.28 27.68
C VAL A 48 6.91 -13.58 26.93
N GLU A 49 6.77 -14.70 27.65
CA GLU A 49 6.38 -15.99 27.08
C GLU A 49 4.95 -15.97 26.52
N ILE A 50 3.99 -15.38 27.24
CA ILE A 50 2.61 -15.14 26.78
C ILE A 50 2.60 -14.23 25.55
N HIS A 51 3.42 -13.17 25.52
CA HIS A 51 3.55 -12.29 24.37
C HIS A 51 4.07 -13.04 23.13
N HIS A 52 5.06 -13.92 23.29
CA HIS A 52 5.55 -14.77 22.21
C HIS A 52 4.50 -15.80 21.76
N GLN A 53 3.71 -16.37 22.66
CA GLN A 53 2.65 -17.33 22.33
C GLN A 53 1.44 -16.67 21.64
N ILE A 54 1.05 -15.45 22.02
CA ILE A 54 0.00 -14.67 21.34
C ILE A 54 0.45 -14.29 19.93
N VAL A 55 1.72 -13.87 19.75
CA VAL A 55 2.28 -13.60 18.42
C VAL A 55 2.34 -14.87 17.57
N ALA A 56 2.69 -16.02 18.16
CA ALA A 56 2.71 -17.30 17.47
C ALA A 56 1.32 -17.80 17.07
N GLN A 57 0.31 -17.67 17.94
CA GLN A 57 -1.09 -18.03 17.63
C GLN A 57 -1.73 -17.08 16.60
N GLY A 58 -1.28 -15.83 16.53
CA GLY A 58 -1.63 -14.90 15.45
C GLY A 58 -0.95 -15.24 14.11
N ALA A 59 0.24 -15.82 14.14
CA ALA A 59 1.01 -16.19 12.95
C ALA A 59 0.64 -17.58 12.38
N THR A 60 0.20 -18.53 13.21
CA THR A 60 -0.17 -19.89 12.76
C THR A 60 -1.48 -19.97 11.97
N ALA A 61 -2.22 -18.86 11.82
CA ALA A 61 -3.32 -18.74 10.85
C ALA A 61 -2.84 -18.33 9.44
N LEU A 62 -1.55 -18.04 9.25
CA LEU A 62 -0.91 -17.74 7.95
C LEU A 62 0.40 -18.53 7.80
N SER A 63 0.32 -19.82 7.49
CA SER A 63 1.20 -20.52 6.54
C SER A 63 1.11 -22.04 6.75
N ALA A 64 0.80 -22.75 5.66
CA ALA A 64 1.01 -24.18 5.58
C ALA A 64 1.53 -24.51 4.16
N ALA A 65 2.84 -24.71 4.04
CA ALA A 65 3.46 -25.59 3.04
C ALA A 65 4.95 -25.86 3.44
N PRO A 66 5.50 -27.06 3.16
CA PRO A 66 6.55 -27.66 3.98
C PRO A 66 7.97 -27.46 3.43
N ALA A 67 8.93 -27.53 4.36
CA ALA A 67 10.36 -27.58 4.11
C ALA A 67 10.83 -28.99 3.71
N ALA A 68 11.74 -29.07 2.74
CA ALA A 68 12.61 -30.21 2.50
C ALA A 68 14.07 -29.79 2.71
N ALA A 69 14.81 -30.59 3.47
CA ALA A 69 16.21 -30.40 3.81
C ALA A 69 17.07 -31.35 2.98
N GLU A 70 18.28 -30.93 2.57
CA GLU A 70 19.40 -31.86 2.40
C GLU A 70 20.78 -31.18 2.54
N LYS A 71 21.74 -31.98 3.04
CA LYS A 71 23.10 -31.67 3.50
C LYS A 71 24.12 -31.54 2.36
N ALA A 72 25.25 -30.88 2.62
CA ALA A 72 26.60 -31.44 2.36
C ALA A 72 27.73 -30.54 2.91
N GLU A 73 28.84 -31.18 3.26
CA GLU A 73 29.96 -30.75 4.09
C GLU A 73 31.25 -30.59 3.26
N ALA A 74 32.14 -29.68 3.71
CA ALA A 74 33.60 -29.60 3.55
C ALA A 74 34.29 -29.67 2.16
N ALA A 75 35.17 -28.69 1.88
CA ALA A 75 36.64 -28.82 1.99
C ALA A 75 37.41 -27.80 1.12
N GLY A 76 38.57 -27.35 1.63
CA GLY A 76 39.76 -27.11 0.80
C GLY A 76 40.12 -25.67 0.45
N ALA A 77 40.88 -25.02 1.34
CA ALA A 77 41.64 -23.83 1.01
C ALA A 77 42.87 -24.17 0.14
N LEU A 78 43.10 -23.43 -0.94
CA LEU A 78 44.40 -23.35 -1.60
C LEU A 78 44.78 -21.87 -1.81
N LYS A 79 45.75 -21.41 -1.02
CA LYS A 79 46.45 -20.13 -1.19
C LYS A 79 47.45 -20.29 -2.33
N VAL A 80 47.36 -19.43 -3.35
CA VAL A 80 48.46 -19.19 -4.29
C VAL A 80 48.85 -17.72 -4.19
N GLN A 81 50.04 -17.48 -3.68
CA GLN A 81 50.73 -16.18 -3.71
C GLN A 81 51.23 -15.94 -5.14
N ILE A 82 50.89 -14.79 -5.72
CA ILE A 82 51.60 -14.26 -6.89
C ILE A 82 52.14 -12.88 -6.54
N ASN A 83 53.42 -12.72 -6.85
CA ASN A 83 54.32 -11.64 -6.50
C ASN A 83 53.97 -10.35 -7.25
N VAL A 84 54.03 -9.21 -6.55
CA VAL A 84 53.75 -7.87 -7.08
C VAL A 84 55.05 -7.24 -7.61
N SER A 85 55.09 -6.93 -8.90
CA SER A 85 56.09 -6.08 -9.52
C SER A 85 55.41 -5.12 -10.52
N ASN A 86 55.60 -3.82 -10.28
CA ASN A 86 55.17 -2.64 -11.06
C ASN A 86 54.98 -2.82 -12.58
N MET A 87 53.83 -2.38 -13.11
CA MET A 87 53.73 -1.50 -14.30
C MET A 87 52.40 -0.73 -14.25
N ASP A 88 52.50 0.60 -14.27
CA ASP A 88 51.39 1.56 -14.31
C ASP A 88 50.66 1.56 -15.67
N HIS A 89 49.35 1.84 -15.63
CA HIS A 89 48.41 2.08 -16.73
C HIS A 89 48.15 0.92 -17.71
N PRO A 90 47.17 0.05 -17.38
CA PRO A 90 45.87 0.12 -18.09
C PRO A 90 44.66 -0.17 -17.17
N LEU A 91 44.64 0.41 -15.96
CA LEU A 91 43.66 0.05 -14.92
C LEU A 91 42.33 0.82 -14.97
N ASP A 92 42.25 1.99 -15.62
CA ASP A 92 40.99 2.73 -15.72
C ASP A 92 40.00 2.10 -16.72
N CYS A 93 40.49 1.60 -17.85
CA CYS A 93 39.64 0.92 -18.84
C CYS A 93 39.17 -0.45 -18.34
N LEU A 94 40.04 -1.16 -17.59
CA LEU A 94 39.69 -2.44 -16.98
C LEU A 94 38.67 -2.26 -15.85
N GLY A 95 38.76 -1.17 -15.07
CA GLY A 95 37.79 -0.83 -14.03
C GLY A 95 36.40 -0.58 -14.58
N HIS A 96 36.28 0.17 -15.68
CA HIS A 96 35.00 0.36 -16.38
C HIS A 96 34.47 -0.92 -17.02
N LEU A 97 35.33 -1.75 -17.61
CA LEU A 97 34.92 -3.03 -18.19
C LEU A 97 34.49 -4.05 -17.13
N LEU A 98 35.18 -4.11 -15.99
CA LEU A 98 34.83 -4.94 -14.83
C LEU A 98 33.56 -4.46 -14.15
N TRP A 99 33.30 -3.15 -14.12
CA TRP A 99 32.05 -2.59 -13.60
C TRP A 99 30.87 -2.92 -14.53
N MET A 100 31.06 -2.84 -15.85
CA MET A 100 30.09 -3.27 -16.85
C MET A 100 29.86 -4.80 -16.82
N LEU A 101 30.90 -5.60 -16.61
CA LEU A 101 30.80 -7.06 -16.47
C LEU A 101 30.17 -7.49 -15.14
N MET A 102 30.38 -6.75 -14.06
CA MET A 102 29.65 -6.93 -12.78
C MET A 102 28.16 -6.64 -12.95
N LEU A 103 27.78 -5.64 -13.76
CA LEU A 103 26.37 -5.37 -14.09
C LEU A 103 25.73 -6.46 -14.97
N ILE A 104 26.53 -7.17 -15.78
CA ILE A 104 26.06 -8.24 -16.67
C ILE A 104 26.01 -9.62 -15.97
N HIS A 105 26.73 -9.80 -14.87
CA HIS A 105 26.85 -11.09 -14.15
C HIS A 105 26.31 -11.10 -12.72
N LEU A 106 25.58 -10.09 -12.27
CA LEU A 106 24.73 -10.29 -11.09
C LEU A 106 23.61 -11.27 -11.48
N PRO A 107 23.52 -12.47 -10.86
CA PRO A 107 22.30 -13.23 -10.96
C PRO A 107 21.23 -12.37 -10.29
N LEU A 108 20.22 -11.95 -11.05
CA LEU A 108 18.94 -11.53 -10.50
C LEU A 108 18.29 -12.76 -9.84
N GLN A 109 18.87 -13.24 -8.73
CA GLN A 109 18.10 -13.96 -7.75
C GLN A 109 17.13 -12.93 -7.20
N GLU A 110 15.86 -13.02 -7.59
CA GLU A 110 14.62 -12.79 -6.82
C GLU A 110 14.80 -12.03 -5.48
N VAL A 111 15.42 -10.86 -5.51
CA VAL A 111 15.30 -9.87 -4.44
C VAL A 111 14.44 -8.78 -5.04
N HIS A 112 13.18 -8.72 -4.61
CA HIS A 112 12.20 -7.69 -4.96
C HIS A 112 12.58 -6.33 -4.33
N GLY A 113 13.85 -5.95 -4.41
CA GLY A 113 14.37 -4.70 -3.90
C GLY A 113 13.83 -3.54 -4.72
N PHE A 114 13.16 -2.62 -4.04
CA PHE A 114 12.66 -1.36 -4.58
C PHE A 114 13.75 -0.61 -5.35
N PHE A 115 13.61 -0.53 -6.68
CA PHE A 115 14.37 0.43 -7.49
C PHE A 115 13.68 1.79 -7.38
N PRO A 116 14.32 2.84 -6.84
CA PRO A 116 13.67 4.14 -6.75
C PRO A 116 13.33 4.66 -8.15
N ASN A 117 12.11 5.21 -8.33
CA ASN A 117 11.61 5.74 -9.61
C ASN A 117 12.57 6.69 -10.34
N ILE A 118 13.44 7.40 -9.60
CA ILE A 118 14.46 8.29 -10.18
C ILE A 118 15.51 7.53 -11.01
N TRP A 119 15.96 6.36 -10.53
CA TRP A 119 17.00 5.57 -11.21
C TRP A 119 16.44 4.82 -12.42
N SER A 120 15.20 4.34 -12.34
CA SER A 120 14.50 3.76 -13.50
C SER A 120 14.24 4.81 -14.58
N ARG A 121 13.82 6.03 -14.21
CA ARG A 121 13.62 7.15 -15.16
C ARG A 121 14.90 7.61 -15.83
N THR A 122 16.00 7.65 -15.07
CA THR A 122 17.31 8.08 -15.57
C THR A 122 17.88 7.05 -16.56
N MET A 123 17.83 5.76 -16.22
CA MET A 123 18.32 4.70 -17.10
C MET A 123 17.37 4.41 -18.27
N GLY A 124 16.08 4.68 -18.10
CA GLY A 124 15.04 4.49 -19.11
C GLY A 124 14.84 5.66 -20.08
N PHE A 125 15.56 6.79 -19.94
CA PHE A 125 15.33 8.00 -20.75
C PHE A 125 13.88 8.52 -20.72
N THR A 126 13.20 8.38 -19.58
CA THR A 126 11.79 8.80 -19.38
C THR A 126 11.67 10.03 -18.46
N TRP A 127 12.69 10.90 -18.48
CA TRP A 127 12.69 12.16 -17.72
C TRP A 127 11.39 12.94 -17.93
N GLY A 128 10.77 13.36 -16.82
CA GLY A 128 9.49 14.06 -16.82
C GLY A 128 8.25 13.15 -16.94
N SER A 129 8.40 11.83 -17.05
CA SER A 129 7.24 10.93 -17.04
C SER A 129 6.70 10.72 -15.63
N ILE A 130 5.38 10.66 -15.52
CA ILE A 130 4.62 10.29 -14.32
C ILE A 130 4.21 8.83 -14.49
N THR A 131 4.58 7.99 -13.55
CA THR A 131 4.29 6.55 -13.58
C THR A 131 2.96 6.24 -12.90
N HIS A 132 2.42 5.04 -13.17
CA HIS A 132 1.26 4.53 -12.45
C HIS A 132 1.44 4.49 -10.93
N GLN A 133 2.66 4.19 -10.47
CA GLN A 133 3.02 4.26 -9.06
C GLN A 133 2.86 5.68 -8.52
N ASP A 134 3.41 6.70 -9.19
CA ASP A 134 3.33 8.08 -8.70
C ASP A 134 1.86 8.54 -8.60
N MET A 135 1.07 8.28 -9.65
CA MET A 135 -0.36 8.63 -9.65
C MET A 135 -1.14 7.91 -8.55
N THR A 136 -0.81 6.65 -8.28
CA THR A 136 -1.46 5.85 -7.24
C THR A 136 -1.12 6.36 -5.84
N GLU A 137 0.16 6.65 -5.58
CA GLU A 137 0.61 7.23 -4.30
C GLU A 137 -0.03 8.60 -4.07
N ASP A 138 0.02 9.48 -5.07
CA ASP A 138 -0.59 10.82 -5.01
C ASP A 138 -2.11 10.75 -4.81
N ALA A 139 -2.81 9.84 -5.50
CA ALA A 139 -4.24 9.67 -5.35
C ALA A 139 -4.61 9.26 -3.91
N ILE A 140 -3.90 8.29 -3.33
CA ILE A 140 -4.14 7.83 -1.97
C ILE A 140 -3.83 8.93 -0.95
N LEU A 141 -2.74 9.68 -1.14
CA LEU A 141 -2.38 10.80 -0.26
C LEU A 141 -3.44 11.92 -0.30
N ASN A 142 -3.92 12.28 -1.49
CA ASN A 142 -4.98 13.29 -1.66
C ASN A 142 -6.27 12.88 -0.94
N VAL A 143 -6.74 11.64 -1.13
CA VAL A 143 -7.96 11.17 -0.48
C VAL A 143 -7.77 11.01 1.04
N THR A 144 -6.57 10.65 1.49
CA THR A 144 -6.26 10.60 2.93
C THR A 144 -6.26 11.99 3.57
N LEU A 145 -5.73 13.00 2.88
CA LEU A 145 -5.78 14.38 3.34
C LEU A 145 -7.24 14.88 3.46
N ARG A 146 -8.08 14.62 2.45
CA ARG A 146 -9.52 14.93 2.47
C ARG A 146 -10.27 14.20 3.58
N LEU A 147 -9.95 12.93 3.80
CA LEU A 147 -10.48 12.18 4.94
C LEU A 147 -10.15 12.89 6.26
N PHE A 148 -8.89 13.29 6.46
CA PHE A 148 -8.45 13.96 7.69
C PHE A 148 -9.01 15.39 7.87
N SER A 149 -9.34 16.08 6.78
CA SER A 149 -10.01 17.39 6.85
C SER A 149 -11.47 17.27 7.29
N GLU A 150 -12.13 16.15 6.99
CA GLU A 150 -13.55 15.93 7.28
C GLU A 150 -13.83 15.22 8.61
N ILE A 151 -12.94 14.35 9.08
CA ILE A 151 -13.17 13.60 10.32
C ILE A 151 -12.78 14.39 11.58
N PRO A 152 -13.41 14.13 12.74
CA PRO A 152 -13.04 14.79 13.98
C PRO A 152 -11.56 14.56 14.32
N HIS A 153 -10.82 15.65 14.47
CA HIS A 153 -9.44 15.60 14.91
C HIS A 153 -9.35 15.00 16.33
N PRO A 154 -8.32 14.20 16.62
CA PRO A 154 -8.21 13.54 17.91
C PRO A 154 -8.06 14.49 19.12
N THR A 155 -7.45 15.66 18.90
CA THR A 155 -7.45 16.78 19.85
C THR A 155 -8.63 17.72 19.57
N LYS A 156 -9.47 17.97 20.58
CA LYS A 156 -10.61 18.92 20.47
C LYS A 156 -10.16 20.28 19.95
N GLY A 157 -10.88 20.82 18.95
CA GLY A 157 -10.71 22.18 18.44
C GLY A 157 -9.62 22.37 17.38
N LYS A 158 -8.89 21.32 17.00
CA LYS A 158 -7.99 21.33 15.84
C LYS A 158 -8.68 20.69 14.63
N ARG A 159 -8.30 21.08 13.42
CA ARG A 159 -8.68 20.44 12.16
C ARG A 159 -7.52 20.52 11.19
N VAL A 160 -7.37 19.51 10.35
CA VAL A 160 -6.47 19.57 9.20
C VAL A 160 -7.18 20.38 8.12
N GLN A 161 -6.50 21.36 7.53
CA GLN A 161 -7.01 22.12 6.40
C GLN A 161 -6.23 21.71 5.16
N GLU A 162 -6.94 21.46 4.05
CA GLU A 162 -6.31 21.08 2.78
C GLU A 162 -5.43 22.21 2.24
N GLU A 163 -5.81 23.45 2.53
CA GLU A 163 -5.10 24.67 2.18
C GLU A 163 -3.67 24.72 2.74
N ASP A 164 -3.42 24.08 3.89
CA ASP A 164 -2.09 24.03 4.52
C ASP A 164 -1.08 23.21 3.68
N PHE A 165 -1.60 22.36 2.79
CA PHE A 165 -0.85 21.48 1.91
C PHE A 165 -0.87 21.92 0.45
N LYS A 166 -1.57 23.02 0.14
CA LYS A 166 -1.64 23.54 -1.22
C LYS A 166 -0.24 23.90 -1.74
N ASP A 167 0.01 23.53 -2.99
CA ASP A 167 1.28 23.76 -3.70
C ASP A 167 2.51 23.09 -3.06
N LYS A 168 2.30 22.14 -2.14
CA LYS A 168 3.35 21.32 -1.52
C LYS A 168 3.25 19.89 -2.01
N THR A 169 4.40 19.21 -2.06
CA THR A 169 4.43 17.76 -2.21
C THR A 169 3.79 17.12 -0.99
N LEU A 170 2.78 16.28 -1.21
CA LEU A 170 2.14 15.55 -0.12
C LEU A 170 3.06 14.45 0.37
N LEU A 171 3.35 14.43 1.67
CA LEU A 171 4.10 13.37 2.32
C LEU A 171 3.24 12.71 3.40
N ALA A 172 3.27 11.39 3.42
CA ALA A 172 2.55 10.58 4.41
C ALA A 172 2.86 11.01 5.85
N ASP A 173 4.14 11.23 6.16
CA ASP A 173 4.58 11.63 7.51
C ASP A 173 4.06 13.03 7.88
N ASP A 174 3.97 13.98 6.92
CA ASP A 174 3.45 15.33 7.16
C ASP A 174 1.94 15.33 7.39
N ILE A 175 1.19 14.57 6.58
CA ILE A 175 -0.27 14.41 6.74
C ILE A 175 -0.58 13.79 8.11
N PHE A 176 0.19 12.78 8.52
CA PHE A 176 0.03 12.14 9.83
C PHE A 176 0.41 13.07 10.97
N ALA A 177 1.52 13.81 10.86
CA ALA A 177 1.92 14.77 11.87
C ALA A 177 0.87 15.86 12.08
N ALA A 178 0.22 16.31 11.00
CA ALA A 178 -0.86 17.31 11.08
C ALA A 178 -2.12 16.78 11.77
N PHE A 179 -2.48 15.50 11.55
CA PHE A 179 -3.72 14.93 12.09
C PHE A 179 -3.57 14.25 13.46
N TYR A 180 -2.53 13.44 13.65
CA TYR A 180 -2.30 12.68 14.89
C TYR A 180 -1.26 13.33 15.81
N GLY A 181 -0.44 14.25 15.29
CA GLY A 181 0.72 14.80 15.98
C GLY A 181 2.04 14.14 15.53
N PRO A 182 3.18 14.82 15.73
CA PRO A 182 4.48 14.45 15.16
C PRO A 182 5.08 13.13 15.70
N GLU A 183 4.52 12.60 16.79
CA GLU A 183 4.98 11.36 17.44
C GLU A 183 4.43 10.10 16.74
N VAL A 184 3.37 10.24 15.92
CA VAL A 184 2.69 9.11 15.29
C VAL A 184 3.32 8.76 13.95
N SER A 185 3.74 7.51 13.80
CA SER A 185 4.41 7.03 12.60
C SER A 185 3.44 6.68 11.48
N ALA A 186 3.69 7.20 10.27
CA ALA A 186 2.97 6.81 9.05
C ALA A 186 3.49 5.51 8.40
N LYS A 187 4.38 4.75 9.06
CA LYS A 187 5.04 3.56 8.47
C LYS A 187 4.05 2.53 7.93
N ARG A 188 2.96 2.28 8.66
CA ARG A 188 1.95 1.27 8.32
C ARG A 188 1.13 1.69 7.11
N PHE A 189 0.67 2.94 7.11
CA PHE A 189 0.04 3.58 5.96
C PHE A 189 0.95 3.57 4.72
N ARG A 190 2.25 3.93 4.86
CA ARG A 190 3.22 3.81 3.75
C ARG A 190 3.36 2.39 3.23
N GLY A 191 3.33 1.39 4.11
CA GLY A 191 3.31 -0.02 3.72
C GLY A 191 2.06 -0.38 2.90
N ALA A 192 0.88 0.05 3.34
CA ALA A 192 -0.37 -0.14 2.61
C ALA A 192 -0.39 0.57 1.25
N VAL A 193 0.09 1.82 1.18
CA VAL A 193 0.28 2.57 -0.08
C VAL A 193 1.20 1.80 -1.04
N ALA A 194 2.34 1.32 -0.53
CA ALA A 194 3.28 0.53 -1.32
C ALA A 194 2.67 -0.79 -1.82
N GLU A 195 1.84 -1.47 -1.04
CA GLU A 195 1.12 -2.67 -1.49
C GLU A 195 0.21 -2.36 -2.70
N VAL A 196 -0.53 -1.25 -2.67
CA VAL A 196 -1.40 -0.84 -3.78
C VAL A 196 -0.57 -0.43 -4.99
N ALA A 197 0.47 0.40 -4.80
CA ALA A 197 1.35 0.86 -5.87
C ALA A 197 2.10 -0.29 -6.55
N ASN A 198 2.62 -1.25 -5.78
CA ASN A 198 3.28 -2.44 -6.32
C ASN A 198 2.31 -3.33 -7.09
N ALA A 199 1.08 -3.52 -6.59
CA ALA A 199 0.06 -4.30 -7.28
C ALA A 199 -0.42 -3.62 -8.57
N ASN A 200 -0.43 -2.29 -8.61
CA ASN A 200 -0.63 -1.51 -9.83
C ASN A 200 0.53 -1.79 -10.81
N ALA A 201 1.77 -1.47 -10.43
CA ALA A 201 2.92 -1.61 -11.31
C ALA A 201 3.14 -3.06 -11.80
N ALA A 202 2.77 -4.07 -11.00
CA ALA A 202 2.92 -5.48 -11.37
C ALA A 202 2.07 -5.89 -12.60
N MET A 203 1.03 -5.14 -12.95
CA MET A 203 0.18 -5.44 -14.11
C MET A 203 0.98 -5.41 -15.42
N ASP A 204 1.95 -4.48 -15.55
CA ASP A 204 2.85 -4.34 -16.71
C ASP A 204 3.88 -5.48 -16.86
N PHE A 205 4.09 -6.29 -15.81
CA PHE A 205 5.17 -7.30 -15.79
C PHE A 205 4.65 -8.73 -15.64
N GLY A 206 3.40 -8.91 -15.20
CA GLY A 206 2.82 -10.23 -14.98
C GLY A 206 2.64 -11.00 -16.29
N ASN A 207 3.07 -12.26 -16.32
CA ASN A 207 2.97 -13.13 -17.50
C ASN A 207 1.52 -13.32 -18.02
N THR A 208 0.52 -13.11 -17.16
CA THR A 208 -0.90 -13.24 -17.51
C THR A 208 -1.59 -11.90 -17.68
N THR A 209 -0.91 -10.79 -17.41
CA THR A 209 -1.52 -9.46 -17.40
C THR A 209 -0.93 -8.53 -18.45
N ARG A 210 0.40 -8.53 -18.63
CA ARG A 210 1.14 -7.52 -19.40
C ARG A 210 0.74 -7.38 -20.88
N ASP A 211 0.21 -8.46 -21.46
CA ASP A 211 -0.13 -8.54 -22.88
C ASP A 211 -1.64 -8.72 -23.07
N ASP A 212 -2.44 -8.55 -22.00
CA ASP A 212 -3.90 -8.69 -22.06
C ASP A 212 -4.57 -7.33 -22.33
N PRO A 213 -5.18 -7.13 -23.51
CA PRO A 213 -5.77 -5.86 -23.89
C PRO A 213 -6.92 -5.41 -22.98
N VAL A 214 -7.58 -6.33 -22.25
CA VAL A 214 -8.65 -5.98 -21.32
C VAL A 214 -8.10 -5.25 -20.09
N PHE A 215 -6.91 -5.63 -19.62
CA PHE A 215 -6.29 -4.99 -18.45
C PHE A 215 -5.60 -3.68 -18.78
N HIS A 216 -5.30 -3.43 -20.04
CA HIS A 216 -4.60 -2.22 -20.49
C HIS A 216 -5.48 -1.28 -21.34
N PHE A 217 -6.80 -1.53 -21.41
CA PHE A 217 -7.72 -0.74 -22.26
C PHE A 217 -7.33 -0.68 -23.74
N ASP A 218 -6.62 -1.69 -24.24
CA ASP A 218 -6.14 -1.71 -25.60
C ASP A 218 -7.17 -2.28 -26.58
N SER A 219 -6.89 -2.07 -27.86
CA SER A 219 -7.52 -2.78 -28.98
C SER A 219 -9.03 -2.63 -29.06
N GLU A 220 -9.53 -1.46 -28.65
CA GLU A 220 -10.95 -1.09 -28.60
C GLU A 220 -11.81 -2.00 -27.70
N LEU A 221 -11.20 -2.78 -26.79
CA LEU A 221 -11.91 -3.64 -25.83
C LEU A 221 -12.41 -2.87 -24.59
N ILE A 222 -12.93 -1.67 -24.80
CA ILE A 222 -13.36 -0.74 -23.76
C ILE A 222 -14.51 -1.32 -22.91
N HIS A 223 -15.47 -1.98 -23.55
CA HIS A 223 -16.60 -2.60 -22.82
C HIS A 223 -16.17 -3.79 -21.96
N PRO A 224 -15.39 -4.77 -22.47
CA PRO A 224 -14.77 -5.80 -21.63
C PRO A 224 -13.93 -5.23 -20.49
N ALA A 225 -13.08 -4.23 -20.77
CA ALA A 225 -12.22 -3.60 -19.77
C ALA A 225 -13.03 -2.93 -18.65
N ASN A 226 -14.07 -2.16 -19.00
CA ASN A 226 -14.96 -1.57 -17.99
C ASN A 226 -15.76 -2.63 -17.20
N SER A 227 -16.16 -3.73 -17.85
CA SER A 227 -16.81 -4.85 -17.17
C SER A 227 -15.88 -5.51 -16.15
N TRP A 228 -14.60 -5.65 -16.50
CA TRP A 228 -13.56 -6.12 -15.58
C TRP A 228 -13.36 -5.16 -14.42
N LEU A 229 -13.27 -3.84 -14.66
CA LEU A 229 -13.16 -2.84 -13.58
C LEU A 229 -14.32 -2.93 -12.59
N LEU A 230 -15.56 -3.08 -13.10
CA LEU A 230 -16.76 -3.26 -12.27
C LEU A 230 -16.70 -4.55 -11.45
N HIS A 231 -16.21 -5.65 -12.03
CA HIS A 231 -16.03 -6.91 -11.33
C HIS A 231 -14.99 -6.80 -10.21
N VAL A 232 -13.82 -6.23 -10.50
CA VAL A 232 -12.76 -6.03 -9.51
C VAL A 232 -13.19 -5.08 -8.40
N ARG A 233 -14.00 -4.06 -8.72
CA ARG A 233 -14.63 -3.19 -7.70
C ARG A 233 -15.45 -4.01 -6.70
N GLU A 234 -16.29 -4.93 -7.16
CA GLU A 234 -17.06 -5.80 -6.27
C GLU A 234 -16.17 -6.73 -5.43
N GLU A 235 -15.09 -7.27 -6.01
CA GLU A 235 -14.11 -8.06 -5.25
C GLU A 235 -13.44 -7.23 -4.14
N ILE A 236 -13.11 -5.95 -4.39
CA ILE A 236 -12.57 -5.04 -3.37
C ILE A 236 -13.59 -4.86 -2.25
N LEU A 237 -14.85 -4.56 -2.58
CA LEU A 237 -15.91 -4.36 -1.59
C LEU A 237 -16.15 -5.64 -0.76
N GLN A 238 -16.14 -6.81 -1.39
CA GLN A 238 -16.27 -8.09 -0.69
C GLN A 238 -15.07 -8.37 0.24
N ALA A 239 -13.85 -8.10 -0.23
CA ALA A 239 -12.63 -8.27 0.56
C ALA A 239 -12.61 -7.32 1.77
N VAL A 240 -13.04 -6.06 1.60
CA VAL A 240 -13.19 -5.09 2.70
C VAL A 240 -14.23 -5.58 3.72
N ARG A 241 -15.41 -6.02 3.27
CA ARG A 241 -16.46 -6.56 4.16
C ARG A 241 -16.00 -7.79 4.95
N SER A 242 -15.10 -8.58 4.37
CA SER A 242 -14.52 -9.77 4.99
C SER A 242 -13.23 -9.47 5.78
N GLU A 243 -12.89 -8.20 5.96
CA GLU A 243 -11.66 -7.72 6.62
C GLU A 243 -10.35 -8.26 6.00
N GLN A 244 -10.37 -8.68 4.73
CA GLN A 244 -9.23 -9.17 3.97
C GLN A 244 -8.51 -8.01 3.26
N TYR A 245 -8.02 -7.04 4.02
CA TYR A 245 -7.50 -5.77 3.49
C TYR A 245 -6.28 -5.93 2.57
N GLY A 246 -5.43 -6.95 2.77
CA GLY A 246 -4.32 -7.23 1.85
C GLY A 246 -4.79 -7.63 0.44
N ILE A 247 -5.85 -8.44 0.35
CA ILE A 247 -6.47 -8.78 -0.94
C ILE A 247 -7.13 -7.55 -1.55
N ALA A 248 -7.86 -6.78 -0.73
CA ALA A 248 -8.50 -5.54 -1.17
C ALA A 248 -7.49 -4.55 -1.77
N ARG A 249 -6.33 -4.35 -1.12
CA ARG A 249 -5.26 -3.47 -1.63
C ARG A 249 -4.63 -3.98 -2.92
N LYS A 250 -4.40 -5.29 -3.03
CA LYS A 250 -3.92 -5.89 -4.28
C LYS A 250 -4.90 -5.63 -5.43
N LYS A 251 -6.18 -5.94 -5.23
CA LYS A 251 -7.24 -5.72 -6.22
C LYS A 251 -7.42 -4.23 -6.56
N LEU A 252 -7.30 -3.35 -5.57
CA LEU A 252 -7.31 -1.91 -5.76
C LEU A 252 -6.17 -1.44 -6.68
N GLY A 253 -4.95 -1.94 -6.48
CA GLY A 253 -3.83 -1.63 -7.36
C GLY A 253 -4.08 -2.05 -8.80
N GLN A 254 -4.59 -3.27 -9.00
CA GLN A 254 -4.95 -3.78 -10.33
C GLN A 254 -6.02 -2.93 -11.01
N LEU A 255 -7.07 -2.54 -10.28
CA LEU A 255 -8.13 -1.68 -10.82
C LEU A 255 -7.60 -0.30 -11.20
N LEU A 256 -6.79 0.32 -10.32
CA LEU A 256 -6.22 1.64 -10.58
C LEU A 256 -5.30 1.65 -11.79
N HIS A 257 -4.52 0.58 -12.01
CA HIS A 257 -3.68 0.42 -13.19
C HIS A 257 -4.50 0.55 -14.48
N SER A 258 -5.48 -0.33 -14.67
CA SER A 258 -6.31 -0.33 -15.88
C SER A 258 -7.12 0.97 -16.02
N LEU A 259 -7.59 1.55 -14.91
CA LEU A 259 -8.27 2.85 -14.92
C LEU A 259 -7.35 3.98 -15.43
N GLN A 260 -6.06 3.93 -15.10
CA GLN A 260 -5.07 4.92 -15.54
C GLN A 260 -4.71 4.73 -17.01
N ASP A 261 -4.50 3.48 -17.46
CA ASP A 261 -4.20 3.12 -18.85
C ASP A 261 -5.25 3.62 -19.85
N PHE A 262 -6.53 3.67 -19.44
CA PHE A 262 -7.57 4.25 -20.29
C PHE A 262 -7.19 5.64 -20.84
N TYR A 263 -6.57 6.50 -20.03
CA TYR A 263 -6.24 7.86 -20.43
C TYR A 263 -4.98 7.95 -21.29
N SER A 264 -4.04 7.00 -21.17
CA SER A 264 -2.84 6.95 -22.00
C SER A 264 -3.06 6.20 -23.32
N HIS A 265 -3.94 5.20 -23.34
CA HIS A 265 -4.12 4.31 -24.48
C HIS A 265 -5.34 4.64 -25.35
N SER A 266 -6.29 5.44 -24.85
CA SER A 266 -7.43 5.95 -25.64
C SER A 266 -7.14 7.28 -26.33
N ASN A 267 -8.05 7.70 -27.23
CA ASN A 267 -8.09 9.06 -27.78
C ASN A 267 -8.81 10.08 -26.88
N TRP A 268 -9.11 9.78 -25.61
CA TRP A 268 -9.91 10.65 -24.74
C TRP A 268 -9.38 12.08 -24.65
N VAL A 269 -8.05 12.22 -24.55
CA VAL A 269 -7.36 13.51 -24.47
C VAL A 269 -7.42 14.26 -25.80
N GLU A 270 -7.28 13.53 -26.91
CA GLU A 270 -7.31 14.03 -28.28
C GLU A 270 -8.70 14.49 -28.72
N LEU A 271 -9.76 13.90 -28.16
CA LEU A 271 -11.14 14.39 -28.31
C LEU A 271 -11.38 15.76 -27.66
N GLY A 272 -10.37 16.33 -27.00
CA GLY A 272 -10.46 17.65 -26.37
C GLY A 272 -11.04 17.62 -24.95
N ASN A 273 -11.31 16.44 -24.39
CA ASN A 273 -11.82 16.34 -23.03
C ASN A 273 -10.80 16.91 -22.01
N GLU A 274 -11.30 17.69 -21.07
CA GLU A 274 -10.49 18.32 -20.02
C GLU A 274 -10.70 17.69 -18.63
N GLY A 275 -11.72 16.84 -18.48
CA GLY A 275 -12.05 16.11 -17.26
C GLY A 275 -12.17 14.60 -17.49
N ILE A 276 -12.47 13.89 -16.41
CA ILE A 276 -12.55 12.42 -16.37
C ILE A 276 -13.84 11.89 -17.01
N LEU A 277 -13.78 10.66 -17.53
CA LEU A 277 -14.98 9.94 -17.99
C LEU A 277 -15.72 9.36 -16.78
N LEU A 278 -16.79 10.04 -16.34
CA LEU A 278 -17.54 9.67 -15.12
C LEU A 278 -18.28 8.33 -15.20
N ASP A 279 -18.53 7.83 -16.41
CA ASP A 279 -19.20 6.54 -16.64
C ASP A 279 -18.25 5.34 -16.50
N LEU A 280 -16.94 5.57 -16.47
CA LEU A 280 -15.93 4.52 -16.25
C LEU A 280 -16.00 4.03 -14.79
N VAL A 281 -16.04 2.70 -14.60
CA VAL A 281 -16.19 2.03 -13.29
C VAL A 281 -17.46 2.44 -12.54
N GLN A 282 -18.49 2.90 -13.26
CA GLN A 282 -19.75 3.32 -12.67
C GLN A 282 -20.84 2.26 -12.89
N PRO A 283 -21.34 1.59 -11.84
CA PRO A 283 -22.42 0.61 -11.98
C PRO A 283 -23.65 1.20 -12.67
N GLY A 284 -24.20 0.45 -13.63
CA GLY A 284 -25.41 0.82 -14.38
C GLY A 284 -25.21 1.91 -15.43
N ARG A 285 -23.96 2.32 -15.72
CA ARG A 285 -23.62 3.22 -16.83
C ARG A 285 -22.87 2.47 -17.92
N GLU A 286 -23.12 2.87 -19.15
CA GLU A 286 -22.46 2.34 -20.33
C GLU A 286 -21.62 3.42 -20.99
N ILE A 287 -20.43 3.05 -21.45
CA ILE A 287 -19.56 3.92 -22.22
C ILE A 287 -20.09 3.96 -23.64
N GLN A 288 -20.52 5.13 -24.10
CA GLN A 288 -21.12 5.30 -25.41
C GLN A 288 -20.08 5.61 -26.49
N SER A 289 -20.48 5.46 -27.76
CA SER A 289 -19.74 5.93 -28.93
C SER A 289 -18.33 5.32 -29.06
N VAL A 290 -18.16 4.03 -28.78
CA VAL A 290 -16.91 3.30 -29.05
C VAL A 290 -16.81 2.99 -30.55
N ALA A 291 -15.63 3.14 -31.13
CA ALA A 291 -15.39 2.89 -32.55
C ALA A 291 -15.63 1.40 -32.88
N GLU A 292 -16.48 1.14 -33.88
CA GLU A 292 -16.67 -0.21 -34.39
C GLU A 292 -15.51 -0.63 -35.30
N ALA A 293 -15.31 -1.94 -35.48
CA ALA A 293 -14.18 -2.48 -36.26
C ALA A 293 -14.05 -1.91 -37.70
N GLY A 294 -15.17 -1.54 -38.33
CA GLY A 294 -15.19 -0.97 -39.68
C GLY A 294 -14.90 0.54 -39.75
N ILE A 295 -14.89 1.24 -38.61
CA ILE A 295 -14.62 2.68 -38.56
C ILE A 295 -13.11 2.90 -38.52
N TRP A 296 -12.57 3.53 -39.55
CA TRP A 296 -11.17 3.93 -39.55
C TRP A 296 -10.95 4.99 -38.47
N THR A 297 -9.84 4.88 -37.74
CA THR A 297 -9.50 5.79 -36.65
C THR A 297 -8.13 6.44 -36.86
N CYS A 298 -7.26 5.86 -37.69
CA CYS A 298 -5.89 6.30 -37.87
C CYS A 298 -5.47 6.56 -39.33
N ARG A 299 -4.49 7.46 -39.46
CA ARG A 299 -3.63 7.70 -40.61
C ARG A 299 -2.24 7.12 -40.33
N ASP A 300 -1.53 6.77 -41.39
CA ASP A 300 -0.18 6.23 -41.29
C ASP A 300 0.79 7.28 -40.73
N CYS A 301 1.61 6.89 -39.78
CA CYS A 301 2.65 7.72 -39.18
C CYS A 301 3.98 6.94 -39.16
N SER A 302 4.97 7.45 -39.87
CA SER A 302 6.32 6.85 -39.94
C SER A 302 7.34 7.53 -39.03
N GLU A 303 6.95 8.60 -38.33
CA GLU A 303 7.81 9.34 -37.41
C GLU A 303 7.73 8.80 -35.98
N TRP A 304 8.72 9.14 -35.15
CA TRP A 304 8.68 8.83 -33.71
C TRP A 304 7.60 9.63 -32.96
N THR A 305 7.25 10.81 -33.47
CA THR A 305 6.18 11.65 -32.93
C THR A 305 5.02 11.66 -33.90
N CYS A 306 3.92 11.04 -33.52
CA CYS A 306 2.70 11.02 -34.34
C CYS A 306 1.80 12.16 -33.91
N LYS A 307 1.90 13.30 -34.60
CA LYS A 307 0.93 14.39 -34.43
C LYS A 307 -0.21 14.19 -35.42
N GLU A 308 -1.44 14.31 -34.94
CA GLU A 308 -2.64 14.36 -35.79
C GLU A 308 -2.84 13.12 -36.68
N ASN A 309 -2.30 11.96 -36.27
CA ASN A 309 -2.51 10.68 -36.95
C ASN A 309 -3.92 10.10 -36.68
N LEU A 310 -4.66 10.58 -35.69
CA LEU A 310 -6.09 10.31 -35.58
C LEU A 310 -6.85 11.02 -36.71
N LEU A 311 -7.88 10.38 -37.25
CA LEU A 311 -8.68 10.96 -38.34
C LEU A 311 -9.50 12.16 -37.88
N ASP A 312 -9.57 13.18 -38.75
CA ASP A 312 -10.30 14.42 -38.46
C ASP A 312 -11.79 14.13 -38.22
N LYS A 313 -12.37 14.76 -37.19
CA LYS A 313 -13.79 14.61 -36.78
C LYS A 313 -14.17 13.21 -36.25
N LEU A 314 -13.21 12.45 -35.72
CA LEU A 314 -13.54 11.24 -34.98
C LEU A 314 -14.36 11.62 -33.74
N ALA A 315 -15.69 11.39 -33.78
CA ALA A 315 -16.60 11.64 -32.68
C ALA A 315 -16.84 10.39 -31.81
N VAL A 316 -15.96 9.40 -31.95
CA VAL A 316 -16.01 8.11 -31.29
C VAL A 316 -14.73 7.86 -30.49
N LEU A 317 -14.86 7.09 -29.43
CA LEU A 317 -13.79 6.64 -28.56
C LEU A 317 -13.07 5.44 -29.21
N THR A 318 -11.75 5.50 -29.30
CA THR A 318 -10.88 4.43 -29.81
C THR A 318 -9.72 4.27 -28.86
N THR A 319 -9.14 3.07 -28.81
CA THR A 319 -7.85 2.83 -28.15
C THR A 319 -6.86 2.21 -29.13
N GLY A 320 -5.59 2.25 -28.79
CA GLY A 320 -4.53 1.68 -29.61
C GLY A 320 -4.54 0.16 -29.57
N TYR A 321 -4.40 -0.49 -30.71
CA TYR A 321 -4.20 -1.94 -30.76
C TYR A 321 -2.79 -2.32 -30.33
N TYR A 322 -2.65 -3.29 -29.45
CA TYR A 322 -1.35 -3.71 -28.92
C TYR A 322 -1.05 -5.17 -29.28
N GLY A 323 0.19 -5.43 -29.70
CA GLY A 323 0.66 -6.78 -30.00
C GLY A 323 -0.03 -7.40 -31.23
N SER A 324 -0.53 -8.62 -31.07
CA SER A 324 -1.10 -9.41 -32.18
C SER A 324 -2.49 -9.99 -31.89
N ARG A 325 -3.02 -9.79 -30.68
CA ARG A 325 -4.28 -10.39 -30.24
C ARG A 325 -5.09 -9.38 -29.41
N PRO A 326 -6.23 -8.89 -29.92
CA PRO A 326 -6.78 -9.17 -31.26
C PRO A 326 -5.88 -8.61 -32.38
N GLU A 327 -6.03 -9.16 -33.59
CA GLU A 327 -5.33 -8.62 -34.76
C GLU A 327 -5.82 -7.20 -35.04
N LYS A 328 -4.90 -6.28 -35.37
CA LYS A 328 -5.23 -4.90 -35.66
C LYS A 328 -6.01 -4.80 -36.98
N PRO A 329 -7.26 -4.31 -36.99
CA PRO A 329 -8.00 -4.11 -38.22
C PRO A 329 -7.41 -2.98 -39.09
N ILE A 330 -7.66 -3.06 -40.40
CA ILE A 330 -7.25 -2.03 -41.36
C ILE A 330 -7.89 -0.69 -40.97
N GLY A 331 -7.08 0.36 -40.96
CA GLY A 331 -7.50 1.72 -40.61
C GLY A 331 -7.50 2.03 -39.11
N LYS A 332 -7.14 1.08 -38.24
CA LYS A 332 -7.08 1.28 -36.78
C LYS A 332 -5.71 1.71 -36.28
N CYS A 333 -5.71 2.50 -35.22
CA CYS A 333 -4.47 2.94 -34.59
C CYS A 333 -3.81 1.79 -33.82
N SER A 334 -2.49 1.72 -33.92
CA SER A 334 -1.69 0.96 -32.96
C SER A 334 -1.60 1.70 -31.62
N HIS A 335 -1.33 0.95 -30.55
CA HIS A 335 -0.83 1.49 -29.31
C HIS A 335 0.50 2.20 -29.59
N GLY A 336 1.41 1.51 -30.27
CA GLY A 336 2.69 2.01 -30.72
C GLY A 336 3.76 1.95 -29.64
N GLY A 337 4.88 2.64 -29.90
CA GLY A 337 6.04 2.65 -29.01
C GLY A 337 7.08 1.60 -29.39
N ARG A 338 8.16 1.53 -28.60
CA ARG A 338 9.31 0.69 -28.95
C ARG A 338 8.97 -0.80 -28.99
N PHE A 339 8.07 -1.24 -28.11
CA PHE A 339 7.81 -2.65 -27.80
C PHE A 339 6.51 -3.19 -28.38
N ASP A 340 5.73 -2.37 -29.09
CA ASP A 340 4.51 -2.81 -29.77
C ASP A 340 4.79 -3.16 -31.23
N GLU A 341 4.69 -4.46 -31.57
CA GLU A 341 4.84 -4.94 -32.94
C GLU A 341 3.73 -4.47 -33.88
N SER A 342 2.54 -4.16 -33.35
CA SER A 342 1.40 -3.71 -34.16
C SER A 342 1.71 -2.40 -34.89
N ARG A 343 2.65 -1.59 -34.36
CA ARG A 343 3.08 -0.29 -34.91
C ARG A 343 3.57 -0.38 -36.35
N HIS A 344 4.00 -1.57 -36.79
CA HIS A 344 4.54 -1.83 -38.12
C HIS A 344 3.46 -2.20 -39.15
N GLN A 345 2.26 -2.54 -38.70
CA GLN A 345 1.12 -2.84 -39.55
C GLN A 345 0.48 -1.52 -40.02
N GLU A 346 -0.11 -1.46 -41.22
CA GLU A 346 -0.79 -0.24 -41.68
C GLU A 346 -2.16 -0.05 -41.01
N PRO A 347 -2.54 1.17 -40.59
CA PRO A 347 -1.71 2.39 -40.50
C PRO A 347 -0.64 2.27 -39.40
N ARG A 348 0.61 2.63 -39.73
CA ARG A 348 1.79 2.57 -38.84
C ARG A 348 1.77 3.69 -37.80
N GLY A 349 2.60 3.53 -36.77
CA GLY A 349 2.78 4.50 -35.69
C GLY A 349 2.05 4.07 -34.42
N GLY A 350 1.35 5.00 -33.77
CA GLY A 350 0.46 4.69 -32.66
C GLY A 350 -0.03 5.92 -31.92
N ILE A 351 -0.76 5.71 -30.82
CA ILE A 351 -1.42 6.79 -30.08
C ILE A 351 -1.14 6.80 -28.57
N ASN A 352 -0.29 5.91 -28.05
CA ASN A 352 -0.04 5.84 -26.61
C ASN A 352 0.68 7.09 -26.06
N LYS A 353 0.44 7.33 -24.77
CA LYS A 353 0.89 8.50 -24.02
C LYS A 353 1.56 8.10 -22.70
N ASP A 354 2.14 6.90 -22.65
CA ASP A 354 2.65 6.26 -21.42
C ASP A 354 3.84 7.00 -20.82
N SER A 355 4.61 7.69 -21.66
CA SER A 355 5.80 8.43 -21.28
C SER A 355 5.86 9.79 -21.97
N ALA A 356 6.54 10.74 -21.31
CA ALA A 356 6.95 12.00 -21.90
C ALA A 356 8.09 11.85 -22.95
N SER A 357 8.58 10.63 -23.17
CA SER A 357 9.67 10.34 -24.09
C SER A 357 9.17 9.88 -25.45
N LEU A 358 9.63 10.54 -26.52
CA LEU A 358 9.33 10.19 -27.91
C LEU A 358 9.78 8.77 -28.32
N PHE A 359 10.66 8.14 -27.54
CA PHE A 359 11.14 6.78 -27.81
C PHE A 359 10.12 5.70 -27.40
N PHE A 360 9.28 6.00 -26.39
CA PHE A 360 8.31 5.05 -25.86
C PHE A 360 6.89 5.39 -26.29
N SER A 361 6.59 6.67 -26.47
CA SER A 361 5.23 7.13 -26.74
C SER A 361 5.14 7.98 -28.00
N PRO A 362 4.41 7.53 -29.03
CA PRO A 362 4.14 8.34 -30.22
C PRO A 362 3.47 9.67 -29.89
N HIS A 363 2.61 9.70 -28.87
CA HIS A 363 1.90 10.89 -28.39
C HIS A 363 2.47 11.44 -27.08
N HIS A 364 3.79 11.33 -26.88
CA HIS A 364 4.49 11.81 -25.67
C HIS A 364 4.12 13.24 -25.22
N TYR A 365 3.81 14.13 -26.18
CA TYR A 365 3.42 15.52 -25.92
C TYR A 365 2.08 15.67 -25.18
N LEU A 366 1.27 14.61 -25.09
CA LEU A 366 0.02 14.56 -24.34
C LEU A 366 0.16 13.84 -22.99
N HIS A 367 1.32 13.26 -22.69
CA HIS A 367 1.55 12.46 -21.48
C HIS A 367 1.10 13.17 -20.20
N GLN A 368 1.50 14.43 -20.01
CA GLN A 368 1.12 15.21 -18.81
C GLN A 368 -0.39 15.38 -18.68
N LYS A 369 -1.09 15.59 -19.80
CA LYS A 369 -2.56 15.77 -19.79
C LYS A 369 -3.25 14.44 -19.49
N ALA A 370 -2.78 13.33 -20.07
CA ALA A 370 -3.27 11.99 -19.78
C ALA A 370 -3.05 11.61 -18.31
N ALA A 371 -1.83 11.77 -17.80
CA ALA A 371 -1.49 11.47 -16.41
C ALA A 371 -2.30 12.29 -15.41
N ARG A 372 -2.55 13.58 -15.68
CA ARG A 372 -3.44 14.41 -14.85
C ARG A 372 -4.85 13.82 -14.77
N LEU A 373 -5.45 13.44 -15.90
CA LEU A 373 -6.80 12.86 -15.91
C LEU A 373 -6.84 11.48 -15.24
N ALA A 374 -5.80 10.67 -15.42
CA ALA A 374 -5.66 9.38 -14.76
C ALA A 374 -5.55 9.53 -13.23
N LEU A 375 -4.80 10.52 -12.74
CA LEU A 375 -4.75 10.90 -11.32
C LEU A 375 -6.12 11.37 -10.81
N GLU A 376 -6.79 12.28 -11.51
CA GLU A 376 -8.13 12.77 -11.16
C GLU A 376 -9.15 11.63 -11.09
N ALA A 377 -9.09 10.67 -12.02
CA ALA A 377 -9.98 9.51 -12.04
C ALA A 377 -9.70 8.56 -10.87
N SER A 378 -8.42 8.38 -10.53
CA SER A 378 -7.98 7.57 -9.38
C SER A 378 -8.46 8.17 -8.06
N ILE A 379 -8.33 9.50 -7.89
CA ILE A 379 -8.87 10.23 -6.73
C ILE A 379 -10.38 10.04 -6.65
N HIS A 380 -11.11 10.34 -7.74
CA HIS A 380 -12.57 10.22 -7.78
C HIS A 380 -13.07 8.82 -7.44
N PHE A 381 -12.40 7.77 -7.95
CA PHE A 381 -12.73 6.38 -7.64
C PHE A 381 -12.53 6.08 -6.14
N LEU A 382 -11.36 6.44 -5.59
CA LEU A 382 -11.04 6.23 -4.17
C LEU A 382 -12.01 6.98 -3.25
N GLU A 383 -12.41 8.21 -3.61
CA GLU A 383 -13.39 8.98 -2.86
C GLU A 383 -14.77 8.32 -2.87
N LYS A 384 -15.25 7.89 -4.04
CA LYS A 384 -16.53 7.17 -4.13
C LYS A 384 -16.51 5.90 -3.28
N MET A 385 -15.43 5.13 -3.36
CA MET A 385 -15.25 3.94 -2.54
C MET A 385 -15.25 4.28 -1.05
N TRP A 386 -14.52 5.32 -0.64
CA TRP A 386 -14.52 5.81 0.73
C TRP A 386 -15.93 6.16 1.21
N ARG A 387 -16.72 6.91 0.42
CA ARG A 387 -18.11 7.25 0.77
C ARG A 387 -19.00 6.01 0.93
N GLU A 388 -18.75 4.98 0.14
CA GLU A 388 -19.52 3.73 0.15
C GLU A 388 -19.21 2.83 1.35
N ILE A 389 -17.92 2.66 1.69
CA ILE A 389 -17.51 1.76 2.79
C ILE A 389 -17.41 2.48 4.15
N GLY A 390 -17.37 3.81 4.15
CA GLY A 390 -17.29 4.66 5.33
C GLY A 390 -15.88 4.77 5.94
N ASN A 391 -15.72 5.77 6.82
CA ASN A 391 -14.41 6.17 7.38
C ASN A 391 -13.63 5.01 8.01
N ARG A 392 -14.27 4.21 8.87
CA ARG A 392 -13.61 3.12 9.61
C ARG A 392 -13.03 2.06 8.67
N GLN A 393 -13.79 1.61 7.68
CA GLN A 393 -13.35 0.56 6.76
C GLN A 393 -12.30 1.10 5.79
N PHE A 394 -12.45 2.34 5.32
CA PHE A 394 -11.45 2.98 4.45
C PHE A 394 -10.12 3.22 5.17
N MET A 395 -10.16 3.67 6.43
CA MET A 395 -8.96 3.80 7.26
C MET A 395 -8.26 2.45 7.47
N ARG A 396 -8.99 1.35 7.63
CA ARG A 396 -8.42 0.01 7.74
C ARG A 396 -7.85 -0.51 6.42
N LEU A 397 -8.52 -0.23 5.31
CA LEU A 397 -8.07 -0.59 3.96
C LEU A 397 -6.67 -0.03 3.70
N LEU A 398 -6.45 1.24 4.04
CA LEU A 398 -5.17 1.93 3.84
C LEU A 398 -4.26 1.90 5.08
N ASP A 399 -4.65 1.19 6.13
CA ASP A 399 -3.90 1.08 7.38
C ASP A 399 -3.49 2.44 8.01
N ILE A 400 -4.46 3.36 8.05
CA ILE A 400 -4.32 4.74 8.52
C ILE A 400 -4.37 4.85 10.05
N SER A 401 -4.97 3.87 10.74
CA SER A 401 -5.16 3.90 12.19
C SER A 401 -3.84 3.74 12.96
N PRO A 402 -3.56 4.57 13.98
CA PRO A 402 -2.32 4.49 14.76
C PRO A 402 -2.30 3.27 15.70
N THR A 403 -3.47 2.75 16.08
CA THR A 403 -3.62 1.65 17.04
C THR A 403 -4.45 0.50 16.44
N THR A 404 -3.78 -0.58 16.04
CA THR A 404 -4.42 -1.82 15.55
C THR A 404 -5.16 -2.61 16.60
N GLY A 405 -4.65 -2.58 17.82
CA GLY A 405 -5.06 -3.49 18.86
C GLY A 405 -4.76 -2.95 20.24
N LEU A 406 -5.70 -3.13 21.15
CA LEU A 406 -5.50 -2.90 22.58
C LEU A 406 -5.69 -4.24 23.30
N SER A 407 -4.62 -4.74 23.87
CA SER A 407 -4.60 -6.02 24.58
C SER A 407 -4.56 -5.80 26.08
N PHE A 408 -5.43 -6.50 26.80
CA PHE A 408 -5.44 -6.57 28.25
C PHE A 408 -5.17 -8.01 28.69
N VAL A 409 -4.19 -8.18 29.57
CA VAL A 409 -3.95 -9.45 30.27
C VAL A 409 -4.37 -9.22 31.72
N VAL A 410 -5.40 -9.93 32.17
CA VAL A 410 -6.04 -9.68 33.46
C VAL A 410 -5.94 -10.93 34.33
N ASP A 411 -5.37 -10.77 35.52
CA ASP A 411 -5.33 -11.83 36.53
C ASP A 411 -6.76 -12.14 37.00
N THR A 412 -7.07 -13.42 37.19
CA THR A 412 -8.36 -13.93 37.65
C THR A 412 -8.27 -14.62 39.02
N THR A 413 -7.13 -14.51 39.70
CA THR A 413 -6.88 -15.11 41.01
C THR A 413 -7.75 -14.45 42.09
N GLY A 414 -8.60 -15.25 42.74
CA GLY A 414 -9.60 -14.74 43.70
C GLY A 414 -9.04 -13.98 44.91
N SER A 415 -7.77 -14.18 45.27
CA SER A 415 -7.14 -13.45 46.39
C SER A 415 -6.81 -11.98 46.08
N MET A 416 -6.98 -11.52 44.84
CA MET A 416 -6.65 -10.16 44.38
C MET A 416 -7.89 -9.40 43.86
N GLY A 417 -9.07 -9.71 44.39
CA GLY A 417 -10.35 -9.21 43.85
C GLY A 417 -10.47 -7.68 43.76
N GLU A 418 -9.92 -6.94 44.73
CA GLU A 418 -9.93 -5.48 44.73
C GLU A 418 -9.02 -4.92 43.62
N GLU A 419 -7.82 -5.48 43.48
CA GLU A 419 -6.86 -5.09 42.44
C GLU A 419 -7.38 -5.42 41.04
N ILE A 420 -8.03 -6.58 40.86
CA ILE A 420 -8.66 -6.98 39.60
C ILE A 420 -9.77 -6.00 39.23
N SER A 421 -10.61 -5.62 40.19
CA SER A 421 -11.69 -4.66 39.97
C SER A 421 -11.16 -3.28 39.55
N ALA A 422 -10.10 -2.80 40.21
CA ALA A 422 -9.44 -1.55 39.83
C ALA A 422 -8.82 -1.63 38.42
N ALA A 423 -8.20 -2.76 38.06
CA ALA A 423 -7.66 -2.98 36.73
C ALA A 423 -8.75 -3.01 35.65
N LYS A 424 -9.88 -3.69 35.91
CA LYS A 424 -11.05 -3.70 35.01
C LYS A 424 -11.62 -2.30 34.79
N PHE A 425 -11.75 -1.50 35.86
CA PHE A 425 -12.20 -0.11 35.78
C PHE A 425 -11.25 0.76 34.96
N GLN A 426 -9.94 0.67 35.20
CA GLN A 426 -8.95 1.43 34.46
C GLN A 426 -8.92 1.06 32.97
N ALA A 427 -9.08 -0.23 32.65
CA ALA A 427 -9.19 -0.69 31.27
C ALA A 427 -10.40 -0.07 30.57
N TRP A 428 -11.54 -0.02 31.25
CA TRP A 428 -12.76 0.61 30.73
C TRP A 428 -12.61 2.10 30.49
N GLU A 429 -12.00 2.84 31.41
CA GLU A 429 -11.73 4.27 31.25
C GLU A 429 -10.86 4.56 30.00
N ILE A 430 -9.83 3.73 29.77
CA ILE A 430 -9.00 3.84 28.56
C ILE A 430 -9.84 3.63 27.29
N ILE A 431 -10.76 2.66 27.29
CA ILE A 431 -11.63 2.38 26.15
C ILE A 431 -12.60 3.53 25.90
N LYS A 432 -13.29 3.99 26.95
CA LYS A 432 -14.21 5.14 26.93
C LYS A 432 -13.56 6.40 26.39
N GLN A 433 -12.33 6.70 26.82
CA GLN A 433 -11.60 7.90 26.37
C GLN A 433 -11.24 7.86 24.88
N ARG A 434 -11.10 6.67 24.30
CA ARG A 434 -10.73 6.47 22.89
C ARG A 434 -11.93 6.20 22.00
N GLN A 435 -13.08 5.80 22.56
CA GLN A 435 -14.27 5.48 21.81
C GLN A 435 -14.77 6.69 21.01
N GLY A 436 -14.96 6.50 19.70
CA GLY A 436 -15.36 7.58 18.80
C GLY A 436 -14.26 8.60 18.48
N THR A 437 -13.03 8.37 18.95
CA THR A 437 -11.86 9.17 18.56
C THR A 437 -10.99 8.40 17.55
N PRO A 438 -10.11 9.08 16.81
CA PRO A 438 -9.12 8.42 15.94
C PRO A 438 -8.12 7.51 16.67
N GLN A 439 -8.06 7.54 18.00
CA GLN A 439 -7.28 6.61 18.82
C GLN A 439 -8.06 5.34 19.21
N GLN A 440 -9.30 5.19 18.75
CA GLN A 440 -10.06 3.97 19.00
C GLN A 440 -9.28 2.76 18.44
N PRO A 441 -8.96 1.77 19.26
CA PRO A 441 -8.33 0.54 18.78
C PRO A 441 -9.23 -0.17 17.76
N ASP A 442 -8.62 -0.71 16.71
CA ASP A 442 -9.35 -1.51 15.73
C ASP A 442 -9.83 -2.85 16.31
N LEU A 443 -9.12 -3.35 17.30
CA LEU A 443 -9.36 -4.63 17.95
C LEU A 443 -9.07 -4.54 19.45
N TYR A 444 -9.89 -5.21 20.24
CA TYR A 444 -9.67 -5.42 21.66
C TYR A 444 -9.42 -6.91 21.92
N LEU A 445 -8.36 -7.20 22.67
CA LEU A 445 -7.97 -8.55 23.04
C LEU A 445 -7.97 -8.66 24.58
N LEU A 446 -8.65 -9.66 25.12
CA LEU A 446 -8.63 -9.97 26.54
C LEU A 446 -8.07 -11.38 26.76
N VAL A 447 -7.05 -11.47 27.60
CA VAL A 447 -6.45 -12.74 28.01
C VAL A 447 -6.58 -12.86 29.53
N PRO A 448 -7.51 -13.70 30.03
CA PRO A 448 -7.52 -14.09 31.43
C PRO A 448 -6.23 -14.84 31.78
N PHE A 449 -5.71 -14.62 32.97
CA PHE A 449 -4.52 -15.30 33.47
C PHE A 449 -4.76 -15.84 34.89
N HIS A 450 -4.33 -17.07 35.16
CA HIS A 450 -4.23 -17.63 36.51
C HIS A 450 -3.15 -18.71 36.51
N ASP A 451 -2.09 -18.60 37.32
CA ASP A 451 -1.00 -19.59 37.32
C ASP A 451 -1.53 -21.01 37.62
N PRO A 452 -1.22 -22.05 36.80
CA PRO A 452 -0.31 -22.08 35.63
C PRO A 452 -0.95 -21.89 34.25
N GLY A 453 -2.24 -21.63 34.18
CA GLY A 453 -2.98 -21.45 32.93
C GLY A 453 -3.15 -20.00 32.47
N PHE A 454 -3.66 -19.88 31.25
CA PHE A 454 -4.16 -18.62 30.70
C PHE A 454 -5.28 -18.91 29.71
N GLY A 455 -6.07 -17.89 29.41
CA GLY A 455 -7.17 -17.95 28.46
C GLY A 455 -8.51 -18.38 29.08
N PRO A 456 -9.54 -18.53 28.23
CA PRO A 456 -9.50 -18.39 26.77
C PRO A 456 -9.29 -16.94 26.28
N LEU A 457 -8.61 -16.76 25.14
CA LEU A 457 -8.47 -15.46 24.48
C LEU A 457 -9.83 -15.00 23.95
N SER A 458 -10.23 -13.79 24.32
CA SER A 458 -11.39 -13.11 23.73
C SER A 458 -10.95 -12.00 22.80
N LYS A 459 -11.57 -11.91 21.64
CA LYS A 459 -11.26 -10.94 20.58
C LYS A 459 -12.56 -10.29 20.09
N THR A 460 -12.61 -8.97 20.08
CA THR A 460 -13.75 -8.22 19.51
C THR A 460 -13.31 -6.87 18.97
N SER A 461 -14.08 -6.30 18.04
CA SER A 461 -13.93 -4.92 17.55
C SER A 461 -14.98 -3.97 18.13
N ASP A 462 -15.89 -4.48 18.97
CA ASP A 462 -16.92 -3.73 19.68
C ASP A 462 -16.48 -3.46 21.14
N PRO A 463 -16.30 -2.18 21.53
CA PRO A 463 -15.93 -1.83 22.90
C PRO A 463 -16.97 -2.27 23.94
N GLU A 464 -18.26 -2.31 23.60
CA GLU A 464 -19.33 -2.72 24.52
C GLU A 464 -19.33 -4.24 24.72
N GLU A 465 -19.08 -5.01 23.65
CA GLU A 465 -18.86 -6.45 23.76
C GLU A 465 -17.62 -6.74 24.61
N PHE A 466 -16.52 -6.01 24.37
CA PHE A 466 -15.29 -6.17 25.16
C PHE A 466 -15.55 -5.94 26.64
N TRP A 467 -16.34 -4.91 26.98
CA TRP A 467 -16.71 -4.61 28.36
C TRP A 467 -17.52 -5.72 29.02
N LYS A 468 -18.48 -6.31 28.31
CA LYS A 468 -19.25 -7.46 28.82
C LYS A 468 -18.34 -8.62 29.17
N VAL A 469 -17.38 -8.95 28.29
CA VAL A 469 -16.43 -10.03 28.55
C VAL A 469 -15.48 -9.66 29.69
N LEU A 470 -14.98 -8.43 29.74
CA LEU A 470 -14.09 -7.96 30.81
C LEU A 470 -14.75 -8.03 32.20
N ASN A 471 -16.06 -7.79 32.28
CA ASN A 471 -16.82 -7.84 33.53
C ASN A 471 -17.31 -9.22 33.95
N THR A 472 -17.12 -10.22 33.11
CA THR A 472 -17.28 -11.61 33.52
C THR A 472 -16.09 -12.00 34.40
#